data_AF-A0A2J7ZN17-F1
#
_entry.id   AF-A0A2J7ZN17-F1
#
_cell.length_a   1.000
_cell.length_b   1.000
_cell.length_c   1.000
_cell.angle_alpha   90.00
_cell.angle_beta   90.00
_cell.angle_gamma   90.00
#
_symmetry.space_group_name_H-M   'P 1'
#
loop_
_entity.id
_entity.type
_entity.pdbx_description
1 polymer ?
#
loop_
_entity_poly.entity_id
_entity_poly.type
_entity_poly.pdbx_seq_one_letter_code
_entity_poly.pdbx_strand_id
1 'polypeptide(L)'
;MSTSQKTVVLARYRELLRLVARLPQAKRGEALGEARTTIRDRRSESNPEKQLNHLKELTSKIGFLRIVTPKEPGEVRSGVFVVRDGRIVEGSGDAKGGRVADGTITMEEGMRRNDRDFKRLYGAAKPKGILF
;
A
#
# COMPACT_ATOMS: atom_id res chain seq x y z
N MET A 1 -24.95 -0.13 2.65
CA MET A 1 -23.53 -0.43 2.98
C MET A 1 -22.96 0.71 3.81
N SER A 2 -22.30 0.39 4.92
CA SER A 2 -21.57 1.40 5.69
C SER A 2 -20.35 1.90 4.91
N THR A 3 -19.92 3.15 5.14
CA THR A 3 -18.74 3.74 4.49
C THR A 3 -17.49 2.88 4.66
N SER A 4 -17.33 2.23 5.81
CA SER A 4 -16.24 1.30 6.11
C SER A 4 -16.25 0.07 5.18
N GLN A 5 -17.41 -0.56 5.00
CA GLN A 5 -17.55 -1.76 4.16
C GLN A 5 -17.25 -1.47 2.69
N LYS A 6 -17.66 -0.29 2.19
CA LYS A 6 -17.35 0.16 0.83
C LYS A 6 -15.84 0.29 0.60
N THR A 7 -15.11 0.84 1.57
CA THR A 7 -13.65 0.99 1.51
C THR A 7 -12.95 -0.37 1.45
N VAL A 8 -13.40 -1.34 2.27
CA VAL A 8 -12.87 -2.71 2.27
C VAL A 8 -13.08 -3.39 0.91
N VAL A 9 -14.29 -3.32 0.36
CA VAL A 9 -14.61 -3.92 -0.95
C VAL A 9 -13.76 -3.29 -2.06
N LEU A 10 -13.60 -1.96 -2.07
CA LEU A 10 -12.75 -1.28 -3.05
C LEU A 10 -11.27 -1.67 -2.92
N ALA A 11 -10.77 -1.82 -1.71
CA ALA A 11 -9.40 -2.27 -1.47
C ALA A 11 -9.19 -3.69 -2.02
N ARG A 12 -10.10 -4.62 -1.71
CA ARG A 12 -10.07 -6.00 -2.24
C ARG A 12 -10.24 -6.05 -3.75
N TYR A 13 -11.09 -5.21 -4.32
CA TYR A 13 -11.26 -5.15 -5.76
C TYR A 13 -9.99 -4.65 -6.48
N ARG A 14 -9.34 -3.60 -5.97
CA ARG A 14 -8.05 -3.15 -6.51
C ARG A 14 -6.97 -4.23 -6.41
N GLU A 15 -6.97 -4.98 -5.31
CA GLU A 15 -6.08 -6.12 -5.14
C GLU A 15 -6.35 -7.21 -6.19
N LEU A 16 -7.60 -7.59 -6.40
CA LEU A 16 -8.00 -8.54 -7.44
C LEU A 16 -7.49 -8.10 -8.82
N LEU A 17 -7.69 -6.82 -9.18
CA LEU A 17 -7.24 -6.30 -10.48
C LEU A 17 -5.72 -6.35 -10.64
N ARG A 18 -4.96 -6.07 -9.57
CA ARG A 18 -3.49 -6.21 -9.59
C ARG A 18 -3.06 -7.65 -9.83
N LEU A 19 -3.73 -8.62 -9.21
CA LEU A 19 -3.43 -10.04 -9.41
C LEU A 19 -3.80 -10.50 -10.81
N VAL A 20 -4.97 -10.09 -11.32
CA VAL A 20 -5.39 -10.39 -12.69
C VAL A 20 -4.39 -9.81 -13.71
N ALA A 21 -3.82 -8.64 -13.45
CA ALA A 21 -2.79 -8.06 -14.32
C ALA A 21 -1.51 -8.91 -14.40
N ARG A 22 -1.27 -9.83 -13.45
CA ARG A 22 -0.14 -10.78 -13.49
C ARG A 22 -0.45 -12.07 -14.24
N LEU A 23 -1.71 -12.32 -14.58
CA LEU A 23 -2.07 -13.50 -15.36
C LEU A 23 -1.44 -13.45 -16.77
N PRO A 24 -1.19 -14.62 -17.37
CA PRO A 24 -0.80 -14.73 -18.77
C PRO A 24 -1.77 -13.95 -19.66
N GLN A 25 -1.24 -13.30 -20.70
CA GLN A 25 -1.99 -12.38 -21.55
C GLN A 25 -3.28 -12.99 -22.12
N ALA A 26 -3.24 -14.28 -22.46
CA ALA A 26 -4.39 -15.05 -22.95
C ALA A 26 -5.58 -15.08 -21.97
N LYS A 27 -5.34 -15.12 -20.65
CA LYS A 27 -6.37 -15.23 -19.61
C LYS A 27 -6.76 -13.90 -18.97
N ARG A 28 -5.95 -12.85 -19.19
CA ARG A 28 -6.13 -11.55 -18.53
C ARG A 28 -7.42 -10.86 -18.95
N GLY A 29 -7.76 -10.88 -20.24
CA GLY A 29 -8.94 -10.20 -20.76
C GLY A 29 -10.24 -10.75 -20.19
N GLU A 30 -10.38 -12.07 -20.23
CA GLU A 30 -11.53 -12.80 -19.68
C GLU A 30 -11.67 -12.56 -18.17
N ALA A 31 -10.58 -12.75 -17.41
CA ALA A 31 -10.59 -12.55 -15.96
C ALA A 31 -10.91 -11.09 -15.55
N LEU A 32 -10.46 -10.09 -16.32
CA LEU A 32 -10.82 -8.69 -16.11
C LEU A 32 -12.30 -8.44 -16.39
N GLY A 33 -12.83 -9.02 -17.46
CA GLY A 33 -14.25 -8.94 -17.83
C GLY A 33 -15.11 -9.50 -16.71
N GLU A 34 -14.83 -10.74 -16.30
CA GLU A 34 -15.54 -11.46 -15.24
C GLU A 34 -15.48 -10.70 -13.90
N ALA A 35 -14.32 -10.17 -13.51
CA ALA A 35 -14.18 -9.39 -12.28
C ALA A 35 -15.04 -8.11 -12.30
N ARG A 36 -15.11 -7.42 -13.44
CA ARG A 36 -15.88 -6.18 -13.61
C ARG A 36 -17.39 -6.45 -13.61
N THR A 37 -17.84 -7.47 -14.32
CA THR A 37 -19.28 -7.85 -14.36
C THR A 37 -19.74 -8.27 -12.98
N THR A 38 -19.04 -9.20 -12.34
CA THR A 38 -19.41 -9.72 -11.01
C THR A 38 -19.56 -8.62 -9.96
N ILE A 39 -18.64 -7.65 -9.91
CA ILE A 39 -18.71 -6.53 -8.95
C ILE A 39 -19.87 -5.58 -9.28
N ARG A 40 -20.14 -5.36 -10.58
CA ARG A 40 -21.24 -4.51 -11.03
C ARG A 40 -22.60 -5.14 -10.72
N ASP A 41 -22.75 -6.43 -10.98
CA ASP A 41 -24.00 -7.16 -10.78
C ASP A 41 -24.38 -7.24 -9.30
N ARG A 42 -23.38 -7.31 -8.42
CA ARG A 42 -23.57 -7.34 -6.96
C ARG A 42 -23.70 -5.95 -6.32
N ARG A 43 -23.62 -4.87 -7.09
CA ARG A 43 -23.62 -3.48 -6.58
C ARG A 43 -24.91 -3.11 -5.86
N SER A 44 -26.04 -3.61 -6.35
CA SER A 44 -27.39 -3.31 -5.83
C SER A 44 -27.86 -4.28 -4.74
N GLU A 45 -27.05 -5.27 -4.37
CA GLU A 45 -27.40 -6.21 -3.31
C GLU A 45 -27.52 -5.48 -1.97
N SER A 46 -28.70 -5.51 -1.37
CA SER A 46 -29.02 -4.81 -0.12
C SER A 46 -28.98 -5.75 1.09
N ASN A 47 -29.07 -7.07 0.88
CA ASN A 47 -29.05 -8.04 1.96
C ASN A 47 -27.63 -8.15 2.59
N PRO A 48 -27.48 -7.92 3.90
CA PRO A 48 -26.19 -7.94 4.58
C PRO A 48 -25.50 -9.31 4.56
N GLU A 49 -26.25 -10.42 4.65
CA GLU A 49 -25.69 -11.77 4.61
C GLU A 49 -25.10 -12.08 3.25
N LYS A 50 -25.82 -11.71 2.18
CA LYS A 50 -25.33 -11.87 0.80
C LYS A 50 -24.11 -11.02 0.53
N GLN A 51 -24.09 -9.77 1.01
CA GLN A 51 -22.89 -8.92 0.90
C GLN A 51 -21.67 -9.55 1.59
N LEU A 52 -21.86 -10.16 2.75
CA LEU A 52 -20.79 -10.83 3.48
C LEU A 52 -20.31 -12.09 2.74
N ASN A 53 -21.23 -12.87 2.17
CA ASN A 53 -20.89 -14.02 1.33
C ASN A 53 -20.12 -13.60 0.08
N HIS A 54 -20.55 -12.53 -0.61
CA HIS A 54 -19.82 -11.98 -1.75
C HIS A 54 -18.41 -11.51 -1.39
N LEU A 55 -18.22 -10.92 -0.20
CA LEU A 55 -16.91 -10.53 0.28
C LEU A 55 -16.02 -11.74 0.59
N LYS A 56 -16.58 -12.81 1.18
CA LYS A 56 -15.87 -14.08 1.40
C LYS A 56 -15.40 -14.68 0.08
N GLU A 57 -16.29 -14.80 -0.90
CA GLU A 57 -15.96 -15.29 -2.24
C GLU A 57 -14.84 -14.48 -2.90
N LEU A 58 -14.93 -13.14 -2.84
CA LEU A 58 -13.89 -12.25 -3.37
C LEU A 58 -12.54 -12.50 -2.69
N THR A 59 -12.55 -12.67 -1.37
CA THR A 59 -11.33 -12.93 -0.59
C THR A 59 -10.72 -14.28 -0.93
N SER A 60 -11.54 -15.32 -1.10
CA SER A 60 -11.10 -16.65 -1.55
C SER A 60 -10.48 -16.62 -2.94
N LYS A 61 -11.11 -15.91 -3.89
CA LYS A 61 -10.58 -15.74 -5.26
C LYS A 61 -9.23 -15.02 -5.27
N ILE A 62 -9.08 -13.99 -4.44
CA ILE A 62 -7.79 -13.31 -4.22
C ILE A 62 -6.75 -14.27 -3.65
N GLY A 63 -7.12 -15.06 -2.64
CA GLY A 63 -6.23 -16.07 -2.04
C GLY A 63 -5.72 -17.07 -3.07
N PHE A 64 -6.63 -17.62 -3.89
CA PHE A 64 -6.29 -18.52 -4.98
C PHE A 64 -5.33 -17.86 -5.99
N LEU A 65 -5.63 -16.65 -6.45
CA LEU A 65 -4.78 -15.94 -7.42
C LEU A 65 -3.40 -15.61 -6.85
N ARG A 66 -3.27 -15.32 -5.56
CA ARG A 66 -1.96 -15.13 -4.91
C ARG A 66 -1.08 -16.39 -4.97
N ILE A 67 -1.70 -17.57 -4.92
CA ILE A 67 -0.99 -18.86 -5.02
C ILE A 67 -0.59 -19.12 -6.46
N VAL A 68 -1.51 -18.91 -7.41
CA VAL A 68 -1.30 -19.22 -8.84
C VAL A 68 -0.42 -18.19 -9.54
N THR A 69 -0.43 -16.93 -9.08
CA THR A 69 0.42 -15.84 -9.59
C THR A 69 1.41 -15.40 -8.51
N PRO A 70 2.53 -16.14 -8.34
CA PRO A 70 3.56 -15.75 -7.39
C PRO A 70 4.13 -14.38 -7.77
N LYS A 71 4.60 -13.64 -6.75
CA LYS A 71 5.18 -12.31 -6.94
C LYS A 71 6.57 -12.42 -7.56
N GLU A 72 6.88 -11.50 -8.45
CA GLU A 72 8.25 -11.34 -8.93
C GLU A 72 9.12 -10.66 -7.86
N PRO A 73 10.39 -11.08 -7.68
CA PRO A 73 11.32 -10.42 -6.79
C PRO A 73 11.50 -8.93 -7.19
N GLY A 74 11.29 -8.01 -6.25
CA GLY A 74 11.43 -6.56 -6.49
C GLY A 74 10.13 -5.80 -6.72
N GLU A 75 8.98 -6.47 -6.76
CA GLU A 75 7.68 -5.81 -6.89
C GLU A 75 7.33 -5.03 -5.60
N VAL A 76 7.36 -3.70 -5.67
CA VAL A 76 7.11 -2.80 -4.54
C VAL A 76 5.67 -2.95 -4.05
N ARG A 77 5.47 -3.41 -2.81
CA ARG A 77 4.14 -3.37 -2.18
C ARG A 77 3.75 -1.90 -1.98
N SER A 78 2.53 -1.53 -2.38
CA SER A 78 1.89 -0.34 -1.84
C SER A 78 1.45 -0.64 -0.39
N GLY A 79 2.38 -0.59 0.54
CA GLY A 79 2.15 -0.69 1.98
C GLY A 79 2.60 0.60 2.65
N VAL A 80 1.92 0.99 3.73
CA VAL A 80 2.47 2.01 4.62
C VAL A 80 3.56 1.31 5.42
N PHE A 81 4.80 1.66 5.13
CA PHE A 81 5.94 1.14 5.86
C PHE A 81 6.23 2.10 7.01
N VAL A 82 6.15 1.58 8.23
CA VAL A 82 6.58 2.31 9.42
C VAL A 82 7.88 1.68 9.90
N VAL A 83 8.88 2.51 10.18
CA VAL A 83 10.09 2.04 10.86
C VAL A 83 9.77 1.97 12.35
N ARG A 84 10.02 0.81 12.96
CA ARG A 84 9.96 0.59 14.41
C ARG A 84 11.21 -0.18 14.82
N ASP A 85 11.93 0.33 15.81
CA ASP A 85 13.13 -0.32 16.38
C ASP A 85 14.20 -0.61 15.31
N GLY A 86 14.39 0.32 14.38
CA GLY A 86 15.35 0.18 13.28
C GLY A 86 14.99 -0.90 12.24
N ARG A 87 13.77 -1.45 12.27
CA ARG A 87 13.28 -2.43 11.30
C ARG A 87 12.08 -1.88 10.54
N ILE A 88 12.03 -2.17 9.25
CA ILE A 88 10.89 -1.82 8.39
C ILE A 88 9.77 -2.82 8.65
N VAL A 89 8.63 -2.35 9.17
CA VAL A 89 7.46 -3.18 9.45
C VAL A 89 6.28 -2.72 8.58
N GLU A 90 5.55 -3.66 7.98
CA GLU A 90 4.32 -3.39 7.24
C GLU A 90 3.20 -3.10 8.25
N GLY A 91 2.73 -1.85 8.32
CA GLY A 91 1.72 -1.43 9.30
C GLY A 91 0.68 -0.47 8.71
N SER A 92 -0.54 -0.49 9.21
CA SER A 92 -1.52 0.57 8.94
C SER A 92 -1.16 1.77 9.81
N GLY A 93 -0.94 2.94 9.20
CA GLY A 93 -0.85 4.19 9.95
C GLY A 93 -2.18 4.50 10.59
N ASP A 94 -2.42 3.99 11.80
CA ASP A 94 -3.44 4.57 12.67
C ASP A 94 -2.97 5.99 13.00
N ALA A 95 -3.66 6.95 12.42
CA ALA A 95 -3.49 8.36 12.71
C ALA A 95 -3.98 8.63 14.14
N LYS A 96 -3.14 8.32 15.12
CA LYS A 96 -3.15 8.96 16.44
C LYS A 96 -1.75 9.50 16.74
N GLY A 97 -1.46 10.63 16.11
CA GLY A 97 -0.69 11.71 16.75
C GLY A 97 0.82 11.55 16.94
N GLY A 98 1.53 10.67 16.24
CA GLY A 98 2.98 10.55 16.38
C GLY A 98 3.72 10.67 15.05
N ARG A 99 4.58 11.70 14.89
CA ARG A 99 5.55 11.78 13.80
C ARG A 99 6.43 10.53 13.81
N VAL A 100 6.35 9.72 12.76
CA VAL A 100 7.18 8.51 12.58
C VAL A 100 8.59 8.95 12.19
N ALA A 101 9.48 9.02 13.16
CA ALA A 101 10.91 9.19 12.98
C ALA A 101 11.59 8.00 13.66
N ASP A 102 11.98 7.01 12.89
CA ASP A 102 12.92 6.00 13.38
C ASP A 102 14.01 5.85 12.34
N GLY A 103 15.06 6.62 12.54
CA GLY A 103 16.27 6.59 11.74
C GLY A 103 17.40 7.09 12.61
N THR A 104 18.12 6.16 13.24
CA THR A 104 19.42 6.45 13.85
C THR A 104 20.39 6.76 12.71
N ILE A 105 20.49 8.05 12.37
CA ILE A 105 21.53 8.56 11.48
C ILE A 105 22.82 8.71 12.29
N THR A 106 23.95 8.36 11.69
CA THR A 106 25.26 8.62 12.32
C THR A 106 25.52 10.13 12.35
N MET A 107 26.32 10.60 13.31
CA MET A 107 26.59 12.03 13.49
C MET A 107 27.19 12.68 12.23
N GLU A 108 28.06 11.96 11.52
CA GLU A 108 28.63 12.45 10.25
C GLU A 108 27.58 12.59 9.14
N GLU A 109 26.64 11.64 9.06
CA GLU A 109 25.55 11.66 8.09
C GLU A 109 24.57 12.81 8.39
N GLY A 110 24.31 13.05 9.68
CA GLY A 110 23.53 14.18 10.16
C GLY A 110 24.16 15.53 9.82
N MET A 111 25.48 15.66 9.99
CA MET A 111 26.20 16.88 9.63
C MET A 111 26.18 17.12 8.12
N ARG A 112 26.45 16.10 7.30
CA ARG A 112 26.36 16.22 5.83
C ARG A 112 24.96 16.61 5.36
N ARG A 113 23.92 16.08 5.99
CA ARG A 113 22.52 16.43 5.67
C ARG A 113 22.20 17.87 6.06
N ASN A 114 22.62 18.29 7.26
CA ASN A 114 22.45 19.66 7.73
C ASN A 114 23.13 20.66 6.77
N ASP A 115 24.36 20.37 6.33
CA ASP A 115 25.09 21.26 5.41
C ASP A 115 24.42 21.37 4.04
N ARG A 116 23.90 20.24 3.52
CA ARG A 116 23.14 20.22 2.27
C ARG A 116 21.83 21.02 2.39
N ASP A 117 21.10 20.82 3.47
CA ASP A 117 19.82 21.50 3.69
C ASP A 117 20.04 23.01 3.91
N PHE A 118 21.10 23.39 4.63
CA PHE A 118 21.51 24.79 4.79
C PHE A 118 21.83 25.45 3.45
N LYS A 119 22.63 24.79 2.60
CA LYS A 119 22.95 25.31 1.26
C LYS A 119 21.70 25.45 0.39
N ARG A 120 20.74 24.54 0.51
CA ARG A 120 19.48 24.62 -0.24
C ARG A 120 18.61 25.79 0.21
N LEU A 121 18.56 26.06 1.52
CA LEU A 121 17.72 27.13 2.06
C LEU A 121 18.32 28.52 1.86
N TYR A 122 19.63 28.65 2.07
CA TYR A 122 20.31 29.95 2.14
C TYR A 122 21.22 30.23 0.95
N GLY A 123 21.35 29.29 0.00
CA GLY A 123 22.15 29.46 -1.21
C GLY A 123 23.67 29.53 -0.99
N ALA A 124 24.14 29.47 0.26
CA ALA A 124 25.55 29.58 0.65
C ALA A 124 26.00 28.39 1.49
N ALA A 125 27.31 28.14 1.51
CA ALA A 125 27.88 27.11 2.38
C ALA A 125 27.75 27.51 3.85
N LYS A 126 27.50 26.53 4.72
CA LYS A 126 27.37 26.75 6.15
C LYS A 126 28.72 27.22 6.75
N PRO A 127 28.76 28.29 7.57
CA PRO A 127 29.98 28.72 8.23
C PRO A 127 30.45 27.67 9.24
N LYS A 128 31.77 27.41 9.28
CA LYS A 128 32.36 26.47 10.26
C LYS A 128 32.24 27.09 11.66
N GLY A 129 31.47 26.45 12.55
CA GLY A 129 31.32 26.84 13.96
C GLY A 129 29.88 26.98 14.46
N ILE A 130 28.88 26.89 13.57
CA ILE A 130 27.47 26.98 13.97
C ILE A 130 26.89 25.56 14.10
N LEU A 131 26.62 25.12 15.33
CA LEU A 131 25.86 23.90 15.63
C LEU A 131 24.40 24.32 15.91
N PHE A 132 23.46 23.78 15.13
CA PHE A 132 22.02 23.79 15.38
C PHE A 132 21.53 22.36 15.34
#